data_AF-A0A813AZE6-F1
#
_entry.id   AF-A0A813AZE6-F1
#
_cell.length_a   1.000
_cell.length_b   1.000
_cell.length_c   1.000
_cell.angle_alpha   90.00
_cell.angle_beta   90.00
_cell.angle_gamma   90.00
#
_symmetry.space_group_name_H-M   'P 1'
#
loop_
_entity.id
_entity.type
_entity.pdbx_description
1 polymer ?
#
loop_
_entity_poly.entity_id
_entity_poly.type
_entity_poly.pdbx_seq_one_letter_code
_entity_poly.pdbx_strand_id
1 'polypeptide(L)'
;IDWTSDVYGKLPTQPPLQVLKAINTMLKMGASMDSAALKSGALAHSQAIAHMDSKGVATLADYTAINAAIGHMIASVPASQTMDVYNAFAKFNLGKDVNAEDAKAAYQALMDFKDVVKASQR
;
A
#
# COMPACT_ATOMS: atom_id res chain seq x y z
N ILE A 1 8.01 -12.35 3.56
CA ILE A 1 7.16 -12.32 2.34
C ILE A 1 8.03 -12.83 1.21
N ASP A 2 7.57 -13.83 0.45
CA ASP A 2 8.20 -14.19 -0.82
C ASP A 2 7.61 -13.29 -1.90
N TRP A 3 8.39 -12.35 -2.44
CA TRP A 3 7.96 -11.41 -3.48
C TRP A 3 7.99 -12.02 -4.89
N THR A 4 8.59 -13.20 -5.06
CA THR A 4 8.70 -13.90 -6.34
C THR A 4 7.55 -14.88 -6.60
N SER A 5 6.67 -15.05 -5.62
CA SER A 5 5.53 -15.96 -5.69
C SER A 5 4.53 -15.56 -6.80
N ASP A 6 4.02 -16.57 -7.51
CA ASP A 6 3.00 -16.41 -8.56
C ASP A 6 1.64 -15.92 -8.01
N VAL A 7 1.44 -15.96 -6.68
CA VAL A 7 0.16 -15.63 -6.04
C VAL A 7 -0.28 -14.20 -6.35
N TYR A 8 0.65 -13.25 -6.44
CA TYR A 8 0.33 -11.85 -6.73
C TYR A 8 -0.05 -11.59 -8.19
N GLY A 9 0.23 -12.54 -9.09
CA GLY A 9 -0.20 -12.50 -10.49
C GLY A 9 -1.58 -13.12 -10.73
N LYS A 10 -2.21 -13.72 -9.71
CA LYS A 10 -3.51 -14.40 -9.84
C LYS A 10 -4.65 -13.39 -9.79
N LEU A 11 -5.70 -13.65 -10.56
CA LEU A 11 -6.92 -12.85 -10.53
C LEU A 11 -7.66 -13.02 -9.18
N PRO A 12 -8.29 -11.96 -8.65
CA PRO A 12 -9.18 -12.10 -7.50
C PRO A 12 -10.31 -13.09 -7.77
N THR A 13 -10.71 -13.85 -6.74
CA THR A 13 -11.79 -14.86 -6.85
C THR A 13 -13.19 -14.27 -6.68
N GLN A 14 -13.28 -13.00 -6.28
CA GLN A 14 -14.53 -12.26 -6.13
C GLN A 14 -15.20 -12.01 -7.50
N PRO A 15 -16.53 -11.82 -7.54
CA PRO A 15 -17.22 -11.52 -8.79
C PRO A 15 -16.64 -10.29 -9.51
N PRO A 16 -16.45 -10.31 -10.84
CA PRO A 16 -15.76 -9.23 -11.57
C PRO A 16 -16.31 -7.83 -11.33
N LEU A 17 -17.64 -7.69 -11.22
CA LEU A 17 -18.27 -6.39 -10.91
C LEU A 17 -17.92 -5.87 -9.52
N GLN A 18 -17.69 -6.75 -8.54
CA GLN A 18 -17.22 -6.34 -7.21
C GLN A 18 -15.75 -5.91 -7.25
N VAL A 19 -14.91 -6.62 -8.01
CA VAL A 19 -13.52 -6.24 -8.26
C VAL A 19 -13.45 -4.85 -8.90
N LEU A 20 -14.22 -4.62 -9.96
CA LEU A 20 -14.26 -3.32 -10.65
C LEU A 20 -14.71 -2.18 -9.71
N LYS A 21 -15.70 -2.42 -8.84
CA LYS A 21 -16.14 -1.43 -7.85
C LYS A 21 -15.03 -1.09 -6.84
N ALA A 22 -14.25 -2.07 -6.41
CA ALA A 22 -13.11 -1.84 -5.52
C ALA A 22 -11.94 -1.12 -6.23
N ILE A 23 -11.69 -1.43 -7.50
CA ILE A 23 -10.71 -0.67 -8.30
C ILE A 23 -11.15 0.79 -8.47
N ASN A 24 -12.43 1.03 -8.69
CA ASN A 24 -12.97 2.38 -8.83
C ASN A 24 -12.73 3.25 -7.59
N THR A 25 -12.76 2.70 -6.37
CA THR A 25 -12.42 3.48 -5.17
C THR A 25 -10.94 3.89 -5.15
N MET A 26 -10.03 3.01 -5.60
CA MET A 26 -8.60 3.34 -5.73
C MET A 26 -8.37 4.45 -6.77
N LEU A 27 -9.03 4.37 -7.93
CA LEU A 27 -8.91 5.37 -8.99
C LEU A 27 -9.41 6.74 -8.52
N LYS A 28 -10.55 6.79 -7.81
CA LYS A 28 -11.08 8.04 -7.22
C LYS A 28 -10.13 8.64 -6.20
N MET A 29 -9.56 7.81 -5.33
CA MET A 29 -8.57 8.24 -4.35
C MET A 29 -7.32 8.79 -5.04
N GLY A 30 -6.74 8.03 -5.97
CA GLY A 30 -5.55 8.44 -6.71
C GLY A 30 -5.75 9.74 -7.51
N ALA A 31 -6.93 9.92 -8.12
CA ALA A 31 -7.26 11.17 -8.83
C ALA A 31 -7.36 12.40 -7.91
N SER A 32 -7.59 12.19 -6.61
CA SER A 32 -7.69 13.26 -5.61
C SER A 32 -6.36 13.55 -4.90
N MET A 33 -5.35 12.67 -5.03
CA MET A 33 -4.05 12.84 -4.39
C MET A 33 -3.26 14.01 -4.97
N ASP A 34 -2.39 14.59 -4.14
CA ASP A 34 -1.41 15.57 -4.60
C ASP A 34 -0.48 14.96 -5.65
N SER A 35 -0.35 15.64 -6.79
CA SER A 35 0.39 15.13 -7.95
C SER A 35 1.90 15.05 -7.71
N ALA A 36 2.45 15.94 -6.87
CA ALA A 36 3.86 15.89 -6.49
C ALA A 36 4.12 14.71 -5.54
N ALA A 37 3.21 14.43 -4.59
CA ALA A 37 3.27 13.26 -3.73
C ALA A 37 3.21 11.95 -4.56
N LEU A 38 2.31 11.86 -5.54
CA LEU A 38 2.23 10.74 -6.48
C LEU A 38 3.54 10.53 -7.25
N LYS A 39 4.12 11.62 -7.79
CA LYS A 39 5.39 11.57 -8.51
C LYS A 39 6.52 11.06 -7.61
N SER A 40 6.63 11.58 -6.39
CA SER A 40 7.63 11.15 -5.41
C SER A 40 7.46 9.68 -5.05
N GLY A 41 6.22 9.20 -4.85
CA GLY A 41 5.92 7.79 -4.63
C GLY A 41 6.38 6.90 -5.78
N ALA A 42 6.09 7.28 -7.03
CA ALA A 42 6.52 6.53 -8.21
C ALA A 42 8.05 6.46 -8.33
N LEU A 43 8.76 7.58 -8.09
CA LEU A 43 10.22 7.63 -8.13
C LEU A 43 10.85 6.78 -7.03
N ALA A 44 10.30 6.80 -5.81
CA ALA A 44 10.79 5.98 -4.70
C ALA A 44 10.69 4.48 -5.02
N HIS A 45 9.58 4.03 -5.62
CA HIS A 45 9.44 2.64 -6.07
C HIS A 45 10.43 2.31 -7.19
N SER A 46 10.60 3.21 -8.18
CA SER A 46 11.56 2.99 -9.27
C SER A 46 13.01 2.85 -8.76
N GLN A 47 13.39 3.63 -7.74
CA GLN A 47 14.72 3.53 -7.12
C GLN A 47 14.88 2.22 -6.35
N ALA A 48 13.90 1.85 -5.53
CA ALA A 48 13.93 0.60 -4.77
C ALA A 48 14.06 -0.63 -5.69
N ILE A 49 13.42 -0.60 -6.86
CA ILE A 49 13.51 -1.68 -7.85
C ILE A 49 14.95 -1.86 -8.36
N ALA A 50 15.72 -0.77 -8.49
CA ALA A 50 17.11 -0.85 -8.93
C ALA A 50 18.06 -1.41 -7.87
N HIS A 51 17.66 -1.44 -6.60
CA HIS A 51 18.51 -1.82 -5.47
C HIS A 51 18.07 -3.08 -4.72
N MET A 52 16.94 -3.68 -5.11
CA MET A 52 16.42 -4.88 -4.44
C MET A 52 17.41 -6.06 -4.53
N ASP A 53 17.36 -6.95 -3.54
CA ASP A 53 18.12 -8.18 -3.57
C ASP A 53 17.55 -9.20 -4.58
N SER A 54 18.20 -10.35 -4.70
CA SER A 54 17.77 -11.43 -5.62
C SER A 54 16.42 -12.06 -5.27
N LYS A 55 15.84 -11.74 -4.11
CA LYS A 55 14.51 -12.18 -3.67
C LYS A 55 13.45 -11.09 -3.82
N GLY A 56 13.81 -9.95 -4.41
CA GLY A 56 12.92 -8.81 -4.59
C GLY A 56 12.72 -7.97 -3.33
N VAL A 57 13.54 -8.15 -2.28
CA VAL A 57 13.45 -7.37 -1.05
C VAL A 57 14.24 -6.08 -1.22
N ALA A 58 13.56 -4.94 -1.01
CA ALA A 58 14.19 -3.62 -1.03
C ALA A 58 15.19 -3.47 0.13
N THR A 59 16.18 -2.57 -0.03
CA THR A 59 17.03 -2.17 1.09
C THR A 59 16.21 -1.48 2.18
N LEU A 60 16.72 -1.45 3.42
CA LEU A 60 16.03 -0.74 4.52
C LEU A 60 15.82 0.75 4.21
N ALA A 61 16.80 1.38 3.58
CA ALA A 61 16.73 2.79 3.20
C ALA A 61 15.61 3.02 2.18
N ASP A 62 15.55 2.17 1.14
CA ASP A 62 14.51 2.27 0.10
C ASP A 62 13.12 1.93 0.64
N TYR A 63 13.00 0.90 1.49
CA TYR A 63 11.73 0.56 2.16
C TYR A 63 11.20 1.72 3.02
N THR A 64 12.09 2.40 3.75
CA THR A 64 11.76 3.59 4.54
C THR A 64 11.30 4.74 3.64
N ALA A 65 12.01 4.99 2.53
CA ALA A 65 11.66 6.03 1.57
C ALA A 65 10.30 5.77 0.90
N ILE A 66 10.01 4.51 0.51
CA ILE A 66 8.71 4.11 -0.03
C ILE A 66 7.60 4.38 0.98
N ASN A 67 7.74 3.92 2.23
CA ASN A 67 6.70 4.10 3.24
C ASN A 67 6.45 5.58 3.56
N ALA A 68 7.50 6.40 3.64
CA ALA A 68 7.36 7.84 3.83
C ALA A 68 6.60 8.48 2.66
N ALA A 69 6.95 8.14 1.41
CA ALA A 69 6.26 8.65 0.23
C ALA A 69 4.78 8.23 0.17
N ILE A 70 4.46 6.97 0.49
CA ILE A 70 3.09 6.48 0.59
C ILE A 70 2.32 7.22 1.70
N GLY A 71 2.95 7.47 2.85
CA GLY A 71 2.37 8.27 3.92
C GLY A 71 1.97 9.68 3.44
N HIS A 72 2.84 10.34 2.68
CA HIS A 72 2.53 11.64 2.07
C HIS A 72 1.40 11.56 1.04
N MET A 73 1.34 10.51 0.21
CA MET A 73 0.24 10.28 -0.72
C MET A 73 -1.10 10.15 0.03
N ILE A 74 -1.16 9.36 1.10
CA ILE A 74 -2.37 9.16 1.91
C ILE A 74 -2.78 10.45 2.64
N ALA A 75 -1.81 11.18 3.21
CA ALA A 75 -2.07 12.46 3.87
C ALA A 75 -2.59 13.55 2.92
N SER A 76 -2.40 13.39 1.60
CA SER A 76 -2.85 14.38 0.61
C SER A 76 -4.33 14.31 0.25
N VAL A 77 -5.08 13.34 0.78
CA VAL A 77 -6.53 13.16 0.52
C VAL A 77 -7.32 13.06 1.82
N PRO A 78 -8.64 13.35 1.80
CA PRO A 78 -9.49 13.15 2.97
C PRO A 78 -9.48 11.70 3.47
N ALA A 79 -9.52 11.53 4.79
CA ALA A 79 -9.55 10.22 5.45
C ALA A 79 -10.66 9.28 4.91
N SER A 80 -11.81 9.86 4.55
CA SER A 80 -12.95 9.11 4.01
C SER A 80 -12.61 8.32 2.76
N GLN A 81 -11.81 8.88 1.84
CA GLN A 81 -11.43 8.17 0.62
C GLN A 81 -10.50 6.99 0.90
N THR A 82 -9.59 7.13 1.88
CA THR A 82 -8.76 6.02 2.35
C THR A 82 -9.62 4.90 2.93
N MET A 83 -10.63 5.26 3.73
CA MET A 83 -11.57 4.30 4.33
C MET A 83 -12.49 3.65 3.30
N ASP A 84 -12.90 4.36 2.25
CA ASP A 84 -13.68 3.79 1.14
C ASP A 84 -12.91 2.67 0.44
N VAL A 85 -11.61 2.89 0.18
CA VAL A 85 -10.71 1.87 -0.38
C VAL A 85 -10.57 0.69 0.60
N TYR A 86 -10.27 0.95 1.87
CA TYR A 86 -10.15 -0.11 2.88
C TYR A 86 -11.41 -0.98 2.97
N ASN A 87 -12.58 -0.36 3.07
CA ASN A 87 -13.85 -1.05 3.18
C ASN A 87 -14.22 -1.85 1.93
N ALA A 88 -13.81 -1.37 0.74
CA ALA A 88 -14.00 -2.11 -0.50
C ALA A 88 -13.16 -3.40 -0.51
N PHE A 89 -11.93 -3.35 -0.01
CA PHE A 89 -11.00 -4.48 0.01
C PHE A 89 -11.13 -5.39 1.24
N ALA A 90 -11.80 -4.98 2.31
CA ALA A 90 -12.01 -5.79 3.53
C ALA A 90 -12.73 -7.14 3.26
N LYS A 91 -13.38 -7.27 2.09
CA LYS A 91 -14.07 -8.51 1.64
C LYS A 91 -13.17 -9.45 0.84
N PHE A 92 -11.92 -9.06 0.60
CA PHE A 92 -10.94 -9.82 -0.17
C PHE A 92 -9.99 -10.54 0.79
N ASN A 93 -9.62 -11.78 0.45
CA ASN A 93 -8.63 -12.53 1.22
C ASN A 93 -7.24 -12.25 0.67
N LEU A 94 -6.32 -11.75 1.51
CA LEU A 94 -4.99 -11.27 1.10
C LEU A 94 -3.83 -12.23 1.48
N GLY A 95 -4.14 -13.47 1.89
CA GLY A 95 -3.14 -14.51 2.19
C GLY A 95 -2.71 -14.56 3.65
N LYS A 96 -1.90 -15.58 4.01
CA LYS A 96 -1.50 -15.86 5.41
C LYS A 96 -0.07 -16.42 5.55
N ASP A 97 0.81 -16.13 4.59
CA ASP A 97 2.03 -16.90 4.37
C ASP A 97 3.28 -16.26 5.01
N VAL A 98 3.14 -15.69 6.19
CA VAL A 98 4.24 -15.01 6.91
C VAL A 98 4.33 -15.45 8.37
N ASN A 99 5.50 -15.23 8.98
CA ASN A 99 5.69 -15.42 10.41
C ASN A 99 4.69 -14.55 11.19
N ALA A 100 3.93 -15.17 12.09
CA ALA A 100 2.84 -14.50 12.80
C ALA A 100 3.32 -13.46 13.83
N GLU A 101 4.50 -13.64 14.41
CA GLU A 101 5.06 -12.70 15.39
C GLU A 101 5.56 -11.43 14.70
N ASP A 102 6.36 -11.60 13.63
CA ASP A 102 6.82 -10.47 12.81
C ASP A 102 5.66 -9.69 12.20
N ALA A 103 4.61 -10.40 11.74
CA ALA A 103 3.41 -9.77 11.19
C ALA A 103 2.67 -8.92 12.23
N LYS A 104 2.58 -9.38 13.49
CA LYS A 104 1.98 -8.60 14.59
C LYS A 104 2.81 -7.35 14.90
N ALA A 105 4.13 -7.49 14.96
CA ALA A 105 5.03 -6.36 15.22
C ALA A 105 4.93 -5.31 14.10
N ALA A 106 4.95 -5.75 12.83
CA ALA A 106 4.78 -4.87 11.68
C ALA A 106 3.40 -4.17 11.67
N TYR A 107 2.34 -4.89 12.06
CA TYR A 107 1.01 -4.30 12.18
C TYR A 107 0.94 -3.23 13.28
N GLN A 108 1.57 -3.46 14.44
CA GLN A 108 1.62 -2.45 15.50
C GLN A 108 2.37 -1.19 15.03
N ALA A 109 3.52 -1.35 14.36
CA ALA A 109 4.26 -0.23 13.80
C ALA A 109 3.44 0.54 12.75
N LEU A 110 2.63 -0.16 11.94
CA LEU A 110 1.68 0.47 11.03
C LEU A 110 0.60 1.26 11.77
N MET A 111 0.09 0.75 12.90
CA MET A 111 -0.89 1.44 13.74
C MET A 111 -0.33 2.73 14.33
N ASP A 112 0.95 2.77 14.69
CA ASP A 112 1.62 3.98 15.17
C ASP A 112 1.89 4.95 13.99
N PHE A 113 2.37 4.43 12.86
CA PHE A 113 2.65 5.23 11.66
C PHE A 113 1.41 5.93 11.11
N LYS A 114 0.25 5.24 11.06
CA LYS A 114 -0.99 5.84 10.55
C LYS A 114 -1.48 7.02 11.39
N ASP A 115 -1.13 7.10 12.67
CA ASP A 115 -1.51 8.24 13.52
C ASP A 115 -0.71 9.50 13.14
N VAL A 116 0.57 9.35 12.79
CA VAL A 116 1.39 10.45 12.24
C VAL A 116 0.86 10.90 10.87
N VAL A 117 0.51 9.96 10.00
CA VAL A 117 -0.08 10.27 8.68
C VAL A 117 -1.39 11.01 8.86
N LYS A 118 -2.27 10.54 9.76
CA LYS A 118 -3.56 11.18 10.06
C LYS A 118 -3.39 12.59 10.60
N ALA A 119 -2.42 12.81 11.49
CA ALA A 119 -2.13 14.15 12.03
C ALA A 119 -1.69 15.15 10.95
N SER A 120 -1.10 14.65 9.85
CA SER A 120 -0.64 15.46 8.71
C SER A 120 -1.65 15.53 7.56
N GLN A 121 -2.80 14.84 7.69
CA GLN A 121 -3.79 14.70 6.62
C GLN A 121 -4.59 15.99 6.43
N ARG A 122 -4.82 16.37 5.17
CA ARG A 122 -5.58 17.58 4.79
C ARG A 122 -7.03 17.27 4.45
#